data_AF-A0A8X6RYJ2-F1
#
_entry.id   AF-A0A8X6RYJ2-F1
#
_cell.length_a   1.000
_cell.length_b   1.000
_cell.length_c   1.000
_cell.angle_alpha   90.00
_cell.angle_beta   90.00
_cell.angle_gamma   90.00
#
_symmetry.space_group_name_H-M   'P 1'
#
loop_
_entity.id
_entity.type
_entity.pdbx_description
1 polymer ?
#
loop_
_entity_poly.entity_id
_entity_poly.type
_entity_poly.pdbx_seq_one_letter_code
_entity_poly.pdbx_strand_id
1 'polypeptide(L)'
;MIENWVTSSESLRSTDLQGLSEHTQWLQSSRKGGVGTSGSERCHLHVPGSGHPRQTSRQEDHHIVRNTRVQPTSSSDAIQAQIAPSLEALVSSRTIRRRQAKGHLGSRRPLRVLPLMPTHRRLGLEWCRARGNWTAAKWNQVIFSDKSRFNLSSHDNHVRVRRPRGERLDPAFTLQRHTSPTAGMMVWGAIAYNTRSPLVLIRITMTAQRYVHDILQPHVLPLMQRLPRAFFNKPMLGLTRQVCRKTVSTLF
;
A
#
# COMPACT_ATOMS: atom_id res chain seq x y z
N MET A 1 28.57 -40.67 77.86
CA MET A 1 28.10 -39.47 78.57
C MET A 1 26.84 -38.96 77.88
N ILE A 2 25.70 -39.28 78.51
CA ILE A 2 24.42 -38.54 78.52
C ILE A 2 23.69 -38.53 77.16
N GLU A 3 22.83 -39.48 76.79
CA GLU A 3 21.52 -39.91 77.36
C GLU A 3 20.47 -38.79 77.50
N ASN A 4 19.36 -38.89 76.75
CA ASN A 4 17.96 -39.06 77.24
C ASN A 4 16.95 -38.83 76.10
N TRP A 5 16.14 -39.82 75.64
CA TRP A 5 14.94 -40.46 76.27
C TRP A 5 13.77 -39.44 76.38
N VAL A 6 12.48 -39.63 76.03
CA VAL A 6 11.48 -40.72 75.82
C VAL A 6 10.21 -39.99 75.27
N THR A 7 9.32 -40.49 74.40
CA THR A 7 8.17 -41.43 74.65
C THR A 7 7.43 -41.60 73.30
N SER A 8 7.23 -42.81 72.81
CA SER A 8 5.99 -43.64 72.86
C SER A 8 4.77 -43.18 72.07
N SER A 9 4.37 -44.10 71.18
CA SER A 9 3.02 -44.65 70.94
C SER A 9 1.88 -43.78 70.39
N GLU A 10 1.40 -44.23 69.23
CA GLU A 10 -0.01 -44.40 68.85
C GLU A 10 -0.99 -43.25 69.13
N SER A 11 -1.40 -42.60 68.04
CA SER A 11 -2.83 -42.37 67.79
C SER A 11 -3.05 -42.15 66.30
N LEU A 12 -3.52 -43.21 65.64
CA LEU A 12 -4.35 -43.10 64.44
C LEU A 12 -5.48 -42.09 64.71
N ARG A 13 -5.53 -40.97 63.99
CA ARG A 13 -6.76 -40.35 63.44
C ARG A 13 -6.47 -38.97 62.85
N SER A 14 -7.12 -38.73 61.71
CA SER A 14 -7.48 -37.41 61.18
C SER A 14 -6.54 -36.74 60.17
N THR A 15 -6.21 -37.44 59.08
CA THR A 15 -5.95 -36.80 57.79
C THR A 15 -6.48 -37.69 56.67
N ASP A 16 -7.81 -37.78 56.54
CA ASP A 16 -8.45 -38.41 55.37
C ASP A 16 -9.92 -37.96 55.18
N LEU A 17 -10.21 -36.67 55.40
CA LEU A 17 -11.55 -36.10 55.18
C LEU A 17 -11.54 -34.71 54.51
N GLN A 18 -10.63 -34.46 53.57
CA GLN A 18 -10.78 -33.36 52.61
C GLN A 18 -10.81 -33.81 51.14
N GLY A 19 -10.52 -35.08 50.84
CA GLY A 19 -10.59 -35.64 49.48
C GLY A 19 -11.98 -36.11 49.02
N LEU A 20 -12.98 -36.17 49.91
CA LEU A 20 -14.33 -36.67 49.59
C LEU A 20 -15.37 -35.57 49.31
N SER A 21 -14.99 -34.30 49.44
CA SER A 21 -15.89 -33.15 49.22
C SER A 21 -16.05 -32.78 47.74
N GLU A 22 -15.05 -32.99 46.90
CA GLU A 22 -15.12 -32.58 45.49
C GLU A 22 -15.77 -33.67 44.61
N HIS A 23 -15.58 -34.94 44.96
CA HIS A 23 -16.13 -36.06 44.19
C HIS A 23 -17.64 -36.25 44.40
N THR A 24 -18.17 -35.84 45.55
CA THR A 24 -19.61 -35.87 45.85
C THR A 24 -20.36 -34.70 45.20
N GLN A 25 -19.69 -33.55 45.00
CA GLN A 25 -20.29 -32.38 44.35
C GLN A 25 -20.50 -32.59 42.84
N TRP A 26 -19.65 -33.40 42.19
CA TRP A 26 -19.81 -33.78 40.78
C TRP A 26 -20.98 -34.76 40.57
N LEU A 27 -21.15 -35.74 41.47
CA LEU A 27 -22.22 -36.74 41.38
C LEU A 27 -23.62 -36.18 41.71
N GLN A 28 -23.71 -35.10 42.52
CA GLN A 28 -24.98 -34.42 42.82
C GLN A 28 -25.45 -33.50 41.68
N SER A 29 -24.52 -32.89 40.93
CA SER A 29 -24.86 -32.05 39.77
C SER A 29 -25.37 -32.89 38.58
N SER A 30 -24.88 -34.13 38.45
CA SER A 30 -25.28 -35.07 37.39
C SER A 30 -26.66 -35.71 37.59
N ARG A 31 -27.29 -35.59 38.77
CA ARG A 31 -28.61 -36.18 39.07
C ARG A 31 -29.80 -35.21 38.95
N LYS A 32 -29.60 -33.94 38.58
CA LYS A 32 -30.68 -32.95 38.39
C LYS A 32 -31.05 -32.68 36.91
N GLY A 33 -30.89 -33.68 36.04
CA GLY A 33 -31.38 -33.65 34.65
C GLY A 33 -32.52 -34.65 34.44
N GLY A 34 -33.70 -34.37 35.01
CA GLY A 34 -34.91 -35.16 34.80
C GLY A 34 -35.44 -35.05 33.36
N VAL A 35 -35.95 -36.18 32.88
CA VAL A 35 -36.37 -36.52 31.51
C VAL A 35 -37.48 -35.61 30.97
N GLY A 36 -37.32 -35.17 29.72
CA GLY A 36 -38.36 -34.52 28.91
C GLY A 36 -38.00 -34.62 27.42
N THR A 37 -38.69 -35.52 26.73
CA THR A 37 -38.57 -35.87 25.31
C THR A 37 -38.88 -34.71 24.35
N SER A 38 -37.99 -34.46 23.39
CA SER A 38 -38.26 -34.19 21.95
C SER A 38 -37.09 -33.38 21.34
N GLY A 39 -36.78 -33.68 20.08
CA GLY A 39 -35.52 -33.34 19.43
C GLY A 39 -35.18 -31.85 19.35
N SER A 40 -33.92 -31.54 19.63
CA SER A 40 -33.24 -30.33 19.20
C SER A 40 -31.75 -30.63 19.26
N GLU A 41 -31.09 -30.71 18.11
CA GLU A 41 -29.62 -30.73 18.01
C GLU A 41 -29.07 -29.53 18.78
N ARG A 42 -28.51 -29.79 19.95
CA ARG A 42 -27.91 -28.77 20.80
C ARG A 42 -26.50 -28.52 20.27
N CYS A 43 -26.38 -27.60 19.31
CA CYS A 43 -25.10 -27.03 18.95
C CYS A 43 -24.51 -26.37 20.20
N HIS A 44 -23.56 -27.05 20.85
CA HIS A 44 -22.78 -26.47 21.94
C HIS A 44 -21.98 -25.30 21.36
N LEU A 45 -22.52 -24.08 21.48
CA LEU A 45 -21.77 -22.86 21.19
C LEU A 45 -20.58 -22.84 22.13
N HIS A 46 -19.38 -22.98 21.57
CA HIS A 46 -18.13 -22.86 22.31
C HIS A 46 -18.06 -21.46 22.92
N VAL A 47 -18.21 -21.36 24.25
CA VAL A 47 -17.97 -20.11 24.97
C VAL A 47 -16.47 -19.85 24.86
N PRO A 48 -16.02 -18.75 24.23
CA PRO A 48 -14.60 -18.46 24.11
C PRO A 48 -14.01 -18.34 25.52
N GLY A 49 -12.99 -19.15 25.84
CA GLY A 49 -12.28 -19.03 27.10
C GLY A 49 -11.69 -17.63 27.30
N SER A 50 -11.56 -17.19 28.54
CA SER A 50 -10.86 -15.95 28.90
C SER A 50 -9.36 -16.13 28.64
N GLY A 51 -8.93 -15.91 27.40
CA GLY A 51 -7.53 -16.01 27.02
C GLY A 51 -6.63 -15.11 27.88
N HIS A 52 -5.32 -15.35 27.82
CA HIS A 52 -4.34 -14.58 28.59
C HIS A 52 -4.51 -13.05 28.38
N PRO A 53 -4.42 -12.23 29.45
CA PRO A 53 -4.51 -10.79 29.33
C PRO A 53 -3.56 -10.22 28.30
N ARG A 54 -4.00 -9.17 27.64
CA ARG A 54 -3.21 -8.51 26.60
C ARG A 54 -2.12 -7.68 27.25
N GLN A 55 -0.94 -7.72 26.65
CA GLN A 55 0.17 -6.83 27.01
C GLN A 55 -0.10 -5.35 26.69
N THR A 56 -1.08 -5.06 25.83
CA THR A 56 -1.42 -3.68 25.47
C THR A 56 -2.87 -3.36 25.80
N SER A 57 -3.08 -2.13 26.29
CA SER A 57 -4.38 -1.54 26.56
C SER A 57 -5.08 -1.10 25.26
N ARG A 58 -6.37 -0.78 25.36
CA ARG A 58 -7.13 -0.24 24.22
C ARG A 58 -6.58 1.12 23.77
N GLN A 59 -6.14 1.95 24.71
CA GLN A 59 -5.58 3.27 24.40
C GLN A 59 -4.25 3.14 23.67
N GLU A 60 -3.41 2.20 24.09
CA GLU A 60 -2.14 1.90 23.41
C GLU A 60 -2.38 1.32 22.00
N ASP A 61 -3.35 0.41 21.84
CA ASP A 61 -3.75 -0.10 20.52
C ASP A 61 -4.19 1.05 19.59
N HIS A 62 -4.95 2.02 20.10
CA HIS A 62 -5.35 3.22 19.34
C HIS A 62 -4.15 4.12 19.01
N HIS A 63 -3.21 4.29 19.94
CA HIS A 63 -1.99 5.05 19.73
C HIS A 63 -1.11 4.42 18.63
N ILE A 64 -0.97 3.10 18.62
CA ILE A 64 -0.26 2.34 17.58
C ILE A 64 -0.89 2.56 16.20
N VAL A 65 -2.21 2.41 16.11
CA VAL A 65 -2.95 2.58 14.84
C VAL A 65 -2.85 4.02 14.33
N ARG A 66 -2.97 5.01 15.23
CA ARG A 66 -2.83 6.43 14.87
C ARG A 66 -1.45 6.74 14.33
N ASN A 67 -0.39 6.36 15.04
CA ASN A 67 1.00 6.58 14.58
C ASN A 67 1.27 5.90 13.24
N THR A 68 0.76 4.68 13.05
CA THR A 68 0.90 3.97 11.77
C THR A 68 0.20 4.71 10.63
N ARG A 69 -0.95 5.37 10.86
CA ARG A 69 -1.62 6.17 9.83
C ARG A 69 -0.87 7.46 9.51
N VAL A 70 -0.21 8.08 10.49
CA VAL A 70 0.63 9.27 10.29
C VAL A 70 1.88 8.94 9.50
N GLN A 71 2.52 7.80 9.78
CA GLN A 71 3.74 7.34 9.11
C GLN A 71 3.57 5.96 8.48
N PRO A 72 2.80 5.84 7.39
CA PRO A 72 2.38 4.54 6.89
C PRO A 72 3.48 3.76 6.18
N THR A 73 4.62 4.38 5.86
CA THR A 73 5.82 3.72 5.33
C THR A 73 6.75 3.14 6.39
N SER A 74 6.61 3.55 7.65
CA SER A 74 7.51 3.14 8.72
C SER A 74 7.36 1.64 9.01
N SER A 75 8.49 0.98 9.28
CA SER A 75 8.50 -0.42 9.69
C SER A 75 7.84 -0.58 11.07
N SER A 76 7.40 -1.80 11.40
CA SER A 76 6.84 -2.06 12.73
C SER A 76 7.89 -1.85 13.84
N ASP A 77 9.18 -2.05 13.54
CA ASP A 77 10.28 -1.77 14.48
C ASP A 77 10.49 -0.27 14.67
N ALA A 78 10.45 0.52 13.59
CA ALA A 78 10.54 1.98 13.68
C ALA A 78 9.37 2.58 14.46
N ILE A 79 8.15 2.10 14.20
CA ILE A 79 6.97 2.50 14.99
C ILE A 79 7.11 2.09 16.45
N GLN A 80 7.61 0.87 16.73
CA GLN A 80 7.87 0.41 18.09
C GLN A 80 8.86 1.34 18.82
N ALA A 81 9.99 1.65 18.19
CA ALA A 81 11.01 2.51 18.78
C ALA A 81 10.49 3.93 19.07
N GLN A 82 9.65 4.47 18.18
CA GLN A 82 9.06 5.80 18.35
C GLN A 82 8.06 5.89 19.51
N ILE A 83 7.27 4.84 19.73
CA ILE A 83 6.20 4.86 20.74
C ILE A 83 6.61 4.16 22.04
N ALA A 84 7.71 3.41 22.07
CA ALA A 84 8.18 2.72 23.28
C ALA A 84 8.24 3.63 24.53
N PRO A 85 8.69 4.91 24.45
CA PRO A 85 8.70 5.79 25.60
C PRO A 85 7.32 6.18 26.14
N SER A 86 6.26 6.06 25.33
CA SER A 86 4.89 6.41 25.72
C SER A 86 4.03 5.21 26.11
N LEU A 87 4.59 4.00 26.07
CA LEU A 87 3.91 2.77 26.45
C LEU A 87 4.30 2.35 27.86
N GLU A 88 3.34 1.83 28.60
CA GLU A 88 3.57 1.34 29.97
C GLU A 88 4.27 -0.04 29.95
N ALA A 89 4.14 -0.78 28.85
CA ALA A 89 4.73 -2.10 28.68
C ALA A 89 5.73 -2.17 27.51
N LEU A 90 6.72 -3.07 27.65
CA LEU A 90 7.71 -3.36 26.59
C LEU A 90 7.08 -4.13 25.43
N VAL A 91 6.52 -3.40 24.47
CA VAL A 91 5.85 -3.99 23.31
C VAL A 91 6.85 -4.40 22.23
N SER A 92 6.81 -5.67 21.83
CA SER A 92 7.59 -6.16 20.68
C SER A 92 7.01 -5.68 19.33
N SER A 93 7.84 -5.61 18.29
CA SER A 93 7.38 -5.26 16.94
C SER A 93 6.36 -6.27 16.36
N ARG A 94 6.40 -7.52 16.81
CA ARG A 94 5.37 -8.53 16.49
C ARG A 94 4.00 -8.15 17.06
N THR A 95 3.97 -7.64 18.29
CA THR A 95 2.74 -7.13 18.90
C THR A 95 2.24 -5.91 18.13
N ILE A 96 3.12 -4.95 17.78
CA ILE A 96 2.76 -3.81 16.91
C ILE A 96 2.11 -4.27 15.61
N ARG A 97 2.71 -5.24 14.91
CA ARG A 97 2.16 -5.77 13.66
C ARG A 97 0.77 -6.42 13.86
N ARG A 98 0.55 -7.12 14.97
CA ARG A 98 -0.76 -7.70 15.32
C ARG A 98 -1.80 -6.60 15.57
N ARG A 99 -1.42 -5.52 16.27
CA ARG A 99 -2.32 -4.37 16.52
C ARG A 99 -2.66 -3.60 15.26
N GLN A 100 -1.67 -3.38 14.39
CA GLN A 100 -1.90 -2.81 13.06
C GLN A 100 -2.88 -3.65 12.25
N ALA A 101 -2.70 -4.98 12.20
CA ALA A 101 -3.60 -5.87 11.49
C ALA A 101 -5.04 -5.84 12.04
N LYS A 102 -5.17 -5.81 13.37
CA LYS A 102 -6.47 -5.66 14.05
C LYS A 102 -7.13 -4.31 13.77
N GLY A 103 -6.34 -3.25 13.62
CA GLY A 103 -6.78 -1.94 13.12
C GLY A 103 -6.94 -1.86 11.59
N HIS A 104 -7.00 -3.00 10.90
CA HIS A 104 -7.15 -3.14 9.45
C HIS A 104 -5.99 -2.57 8.59
N LEU A 105 -4.85 -2.25 9.20
CA LEU A 105 -3.66 -1.74 8.52
C LEU A 105 -2.76 -2.89 8.04
N GLY A 106 -3.02 -3.32 6.81
CA GLY A 106 -2.22 -4.36 6.14
C GLY A 106 -1.02 -3.75 5.41
N SER A 107 0.11 -4.47 5.42
CA SER A 107 1.25 -4.15 4.57
C SER A 107 0.89 -4.39 3.11
N ARG A 108 1.00 -3.38 2.24
CA ARG A 108 0.62 -3.42 0.82
C ARG A 108 1.62 -2.61 -0.04
N ARG A 109 1.62 -2.82 -1.36
CA ARG A 109 2.43 -1.99 -2.28
C ARG A 109 1.77 -0.63 -2.47
N PRO A 110 2.48 0.50 -2.27
CA PRO A 110 1.93 1.84 -2.47
C PRO A 110 1.57 2.08 -3.93
N LEU A 111 0.64 3.01 -4.18
CA LEU A 111 0.49 3.60 -5.50
C LEU A 111 1.58 4.67 -5.66
N ARG A 112 2.36 4.57 -6.74
CA ARG A 112 3.35 5.59 -7.10
C ARG A 112 2.68 6.65 -7.96
N VAL A 113 2.68 7.90 -7.51
CA VAL A 113 2.04 9.02 -8.20
C VAL A 113 3.08 10.03 -8.65
N LEU A 114 2.88 10.63 -9.83
CA LEU A 114 3.71 11.74 -10.26
C LEU A 114 3.38 12.99 -9.41
N PRO A 115 4.40 13.75 -8.95
CA PRO A 115 4.17 15.02 -8.27
C PRO A 115 3.66 16.06 -9.27
N LEU A 116 2.35 16.07 -9.50
CA LEU A 116 1.69 17.06 -10.36
C LEU A 116 1.32 18.30 -9.56
N MET A 117 1.73 19.48 -10.06
CA MET A 117 1.25 20.76 -9.57
C MET A 117 -0.28 20.88 -9.74
N PRO A 118 -0.98 21.63 -8.87
CA PRO A 118 -2.43 21.86 -9.01
C PRO A 118 -2.83 22.38 -10.39
N THR A 119 -2.01 23.26 -10.98
CA THR A 119 -2.19 23.79 -12.33
C THR A 119 -2.16 22.69 -13.39
N HIS A 120 -1.20 21.76 -13.31
CA HIS A 120 -1.13 20.62 -14.23
C HIS A 120 -2.35 19.71 -14.13
N ARG A 121 -2.85 19.47 -12.91
CA ARG A 121 -4.07 18.65 -12.70
C ARG A 121 -5.28 19.32 -13.34
N ARG A 122 -5.45 20.63 -13.14
CA ARG A 122 -6.54 21.42 -13.74
C ARG A 122 -6.48 21.37 -15.27
N LEU A 123 -5.32 21.68 -15.84
CA LEU A 123 -5.11 21.67 -17.29
C LEU A 123 -5.33 20.28 -17.90
N GLY A 124 -4.87 19.23 -17.21
CA GLY A 124 -5.11 17.84 -17.62
C GLY A 124 -6.61 17.50 -17.63
N LEU A 125 -7.34 17.90 -16.59
CA LEU A 125 -8.78 17.69 -16.51
C LEU A 125 -9.55 18.45 -17.60
N GLU A 126 -9.21 19.71 -17.84
CA GLU A 126 -9.78 20.50 -18.94
C GLU A 126 -9.46 19.88 -20.30
N TRP A 127 -8.23 19.37 -20.49
CA TRP A 127 -7.83 18.68 -21.71
C TRP A 127 -8.68 17.42 -21.94
N CYS A 128 -8.94 16.64 -20.89
CA CYS A 128 -9.80 15.45 -20.97
C CYS A 128 -11.26 15.83 -21.25
N ARG A 129 -11.81 16.81 -20.53
CA ARG A 129 -13.19 17.28 -20.72
C ARG A 129 -13.43 17.78 -22.14
N ALA A 130 -12.51 18.58 -22.68
CA ALA A 130 -12.59 19.11 -24.05
C ALA A 130 -12.54 18.03 -25.15
N ARG A 131 -12.17 16.79 -24.80
CA ARG A 131 -12.04 15.66 -25.74
C ARG A 131 -12.88 14.45 -25.34
N GLY A 132 -13.74 14.58 -24.32
CA GLY A 132 -14.54 13.47 -23.82
C GLY A 132 -15.55 12.93 -24.84
N ASN A 133 -15.97 13.76 -25.79
CA ASN A 133 -16.89 13.42 -26.87
C ASN A 133 -16.20 13.19 -28.23
N TRP A 134 -14.88 13.04 -28.26
CA TRP A 134 -14.17 12.78 -29.51
C TRP A 134 -14.50 11.38 -30.05
N THR A 135 -14.85 11.33 -31.33
CA THR A 135 -15.10 10.08 -32.05
C THR A 135 -13.80 9.33 -32.34
N ALA A 136 -13.88 8.03 -32.60
CA ALA A 136 -12.73 7.23 -33.04
C ALA A 136 -12.04 7.86 -34.26
N ALA A 137 -12.81 8.36 -35.24
CA ALA A 137 -12.26 9.04 -36.41
C ALA A 137 -11.40 10.27 -36.07
N LYS A 138 -11.75 11.02 -35.01
CA LYS A 138 -10.93 12.13 -34.51
C LYS A 138 -9.67 11.62 -33.79
N TRP A 139 -9.78 10.57 -32.98
CA TRP A 139 -8.63 9.95 -32.32
C TRP A 139 -7.62 9.39 -33.33
N ASN A 140 -8.10 8.87 -34.46
CA ASN A 140 -7.25 8.30 -35.51
C ASN A 140 -6.36 9.34 -36.21
N GLN A 141 -6.68 10.62 -36.04
CA GLN A 141 -5.91 11.75 -36.55
C GLN A 141 -4.87 12.25 -35.55
N VAL A 142 -4.76 11.67 -34.35
CA VAL A 142 -3.79 12.13 -33.35
C VAL A 142 -2.46 11.40 -33.53
N ILE A 143 -1.37 12.16 -33.65
CA ILE A 143 -0.01 11.63 -33.48
C ILE A 143 0.42 11.91 -32.04
N PHE A 144 0.67 10.86 -31.28
CA PHE A 144 1.27 10.95 -29.96
C PHE A 144 2.78 10.83 -30.08
N SER A 145 3.53 11.69 -29.40
CA SER A 145 4.97 11.52 -29.26
C SER A 145 5.40 11.70 -27.82
N ASP A 146 6.47 11.02 -27.44
CA ASP A 146 7.07 11.20 -26.14
C ASP A 146 8.56 10.87 -26.16
N LYS A 147 9.25 11.29 -25.09
CA LYS A 147 10.61 10.88 -24.76
C LYS A 147 10.54 9.95 -23.55
N SER A 148 11.00 8.72 -23.71
CA SER A 148 11.13 7.77 -22.62
C SER A 148 12.59 7.57 -22.25
N ARG A 149 12.85 7.17 -21.00
CA ARG A 149 14.17 6.80 -20.52
C ARG A 149 14.18 5.35 -20.10
N PHE A 150 15.05 4.57 -20.72
CA PHE A 150 15.35 3.20 -20.30
C PHE A 150 16.46 3.26 -19.24
N ASN A 151 16.07 3.04 -17.99
CA ASN A 151 16.99 3.11 -16.86
C ASN A 151 17.80 1.83 -16.75
N LEU A 152 19.10 1.96 -16.46
CA LEU A 152 19.99 0.82 -16.19
C LEU A 152 19.77 0.24 -14.79
N SER A 153 19.27 1.07 -13.86
CA SER A 153 18.84 0.63 -12.53
C SER A 153 17.33 0.58 -12.45
N SER A 154 16.82 -0.49 -11.83
CA SER A 154 15.42 -0.59 -11.44
C SER A 154 15.20 0.10 -10.10
N HIS A 155 13.99 0.58 -9.86
CA HIS A 155 13.60 0.93 -8.49
C HIS A 155 13.34 -0.36 -7.74
N ASP A 156 14.00 -0.55 -6.61
CA ASP A 156 13.68 -1.60 -5.66
C ASP A 156 12.25 -1.36 -5.15
N ASN A 157 11.29 -2.04 -5.77
CA ASN A 157 9.86 -1.95 -5.46
C ASN A 157 9.51 -2.56 -4.08
N HIS A 158 10.48 -2.64 -3.18
CA HIS A 158 10.41 -3.22 -1.85
C HIS A 158 9.71 -2.31 -0.84
N VAL A 159 9.48 -1.03 -1.17
CA VAL A 159 8.75 -0.12 -0.27
C VAL A 159 7.31 -0.59 -0.07
N ARG A 160 6.92 -0.72 1.20
CA ARG A 160 5.59 -1.12 1.63
C ARG A 160 4.92 0.05 2.35
N VAL A 161 3.59 0.05 2.31
CA VAL A 161 2.75 0.98 3.07
C VAL A 161 1.74 0.20 3.90
N ARG A 162 1.56 0.58 5.16
CA ARG A 162 0.50 0.12 6.05
C ARG A 162 -0.76 0.92 5.76
N ARG A 163 -1.74 0.29 5.12
CA ARG A 163 -2.99 0.96 4.75
C ARG A 163 -4.20 0.04 4.90
N PRO A 164 -5.43 0.56 5.03
CA PRO A 164 -6.66 -0.22 4.93
C PRO A 164 -6.88 -0.84 3.54
N ARG A 165 -7.87 -1.74 3.44
CA ARG A 165 -8.36 -2.26 2.15
C ARG A 165 -9.26 -1.18 1.52
N GLY A 166 -9.20 -1.01 0.20
CA GLY A 166 -9.98 0.02 -0.52
C GLY A 166 -9.28 1.38 -0.63
N GLU A 167 -8.46 1.75 0.34
CA GLU A 167 -7.77 3.06 0.39
C GLU A 167 -6.47 3.11 -0.45
N ARG A 168 -6.46 2.49 -1.65
CA ARG A 168 -5.27 2.49 -2.52
C ARG A 168 -4.98 3.87 -3.12
N LEU A 169 -6.02 4.65 -3.39
CA LEU A 169 -5.94 5.96 -4.06
C LEU A 169 -5.79 7.13 -3.09
N ASP A 170 -5.94 6.88 -1.78
CA ASP A 170 -5.80 7.91 -0.76
C ASP A 170 -4.36 8.46 -0.77
N PRO A 171 -4.18 9.79 -0.95
CA PRO A 171 -2.87 10.43 -0.96
C PRO A 171 -1.97 10.06 0.24
N ALA A 172 -2.55 9.84 1.42
CA ALA A 172 -1.82 9.46 2.63
C ALA A 172 -1.06 8.13 2.48
N PHE A 173 -1.53 7.22 1.60
CA PHE A 173 -0.90 5.92 1.35
C PHE A 173 -0.26 5.82 -0.03
N THR A 174 -0.18 6.93 -0.77
CA THR A 174 0.58 7.03 -2.02
C THR A 174 2.00 7.48 -1.76
N LEU A 175 2.90 7.15 -2.68
CA LEU A 175 4.25 7.66 -2.67
C LEU A 175 4.52 8.42 -3.95
N GLN A 176 5.20 9.54 -3.83
CA GLN A 176 5.68 10.23 -5.00
C GLN A 176 6.69 9.36 -5.74
N ARG A 177 6.55 9.31 -7.07
CA ARG A 177 7.55 8.71 -7.94
C ARG A 177 8.76 9.63 -7.96
N HIS A 178 9.94 9.05 -7.74
CA HIS A 178 11.19 9.75 -7.91
C HIS A 178 11.35 10.14 -9.40
N THR A 179 11.55 11.41 -9.67
CA THR A 179 11.69 11.96 -11.03
C THR A 179 13.13 12.31 -11.40
N SER A 180 14.10 12.08 -10.50
CA SER A 180 15.47 12.52 -10.75
C SER A 180 16.11 11.73 -11.89
N PRO A 181 17.08 12.34 -12.60
CA PRO A 181 17.78 11.69 -13.70
C PRO A 181 18.42 10.39 -13.20
N THR A 182 17.99 9.28 -13.78
CA THR A 182 18.59 7.97 -13.53
C THR A 182 19.55 7.67 -14.69
N ALA A 183 20.66 6.96 -14.43
CA ALA A 183 21.52 6.48 -15.51
C ALA A 183 20.70 5.63 -16.48
N GLY A 184 20.76 5.94 -17.77
CA GLY A 184 19.86 5.34 -18.73
C GLY A 184 19.91 5.99 -20.11
N MET A 185 19.34 5.28 -21.09
CA MET A 185 19.26 5.71 -22.47
C MET A 185 17.95 6.44 -22.71
N MET A 186 18.02 7.65 -23.25
CA MET A 186 16.83 8.38 -23.67
C MET A 186 16.46 7.98 -25.10
N VAL A 187 15.16 7.77 -25.34
CA VAL A 187 14.62 7.38 -26.63
C VAL A 187 13.42 8.26 -26.93
N TRP A 188 13.30 8.70 -28.18
CA TRP A 188 12.11 9.37 -28.67
C TRP A 188 11.36 8.47 -29.65
N GLY A 189 10.03 8.58 -29.64
CA GLY A 189 9.18 7.96 -30.63
C GLY A 189 7.84 8.65 -30.75
N ALA A 190 7.15 8.37 -31.85
CA ALA A 190 5.80 8.78 -32.12
C ALA A 190 4.94 7.61 -32.63
N ILE A 191 3.67 7.62 -32.25
CA ILE A 191 2.67 6.60 -32.61
C ILE A 191 1.42 7.32 -33.10
N ALA A 192 0.85 6.81 -34.19
CA ALA A 192 -0.46 7.17 -34.72
C ALA A 192 -1.28 5.88 -34.91
N TYR A 193 -2.56 6.00 -35.28
CA TYR A 193 -3.50 4.87 -35.33
C TYR A 193 -2.96 3.63 -36.05
N ASN A 194 -2.40 3.78 -37.26
CA ASN A 194 -1.91 2.68 -38.10
C ASN A 194 -0.42 2.79 -38.44
N THR A 195 0.34 3.64 -37.75
CA THR A 195 1.76 3.84 -38.07
C THR A 195 2.53 4.35 -36.87
N ARG A 196 3.86 4.29 -36.95
CA ARG A 196 4.77 4.77 -35.92
C ARG A 196 6.02 5.35 -36.56
N SER A 197 6.70 6.22 -35.82
CA SER A 197 8.06 6.60 -36.16
C SER A 197 9.04 5.47 -35.83
N PRO A 198 10.27 5.54 -36.38
CA PRO A 198 11.41 4.87 -35.77
C PRO A 198 11.59 5.31 -34.31
N LEU A 199 12.22 4.45 -33.51
CA LEU A 199 12.71 4.83 -32.19
C LEU A 199 14.07 5.49 -32.34
N VAL A 200 14.19 6.72 -31.86
CA VAL A 200 15.38 7.55 -32.03
C VAL A 200 16.14 7.59 -30.71
N LEU A 201 17.37 7.09 -30.71
CA LEU A 201 18.24 7.13 -29.54
C LEU A 201 18.76 8.56 -29.34
N ILE A 202 18.50 9.12 -28.16
CA ILE A 202 19.01 10.42 -27.75
C ILE A 202 20.24 10.20 -26.89
N ARG A 203 21.41 10.37 -27.51
CA ARG A 203 22.72 10.13 -26.86
C ARG A 203 23.23 11.31 -26.04
N ILE A 204 22.75 12.52 -26.32
CA ILE A 204 23.16 13.75 -25.64
C ILE A 204 21.98 14.44 -24.96
N THR A 205 22.28 15.44 -24.14
CA THR A 205 21.28 16.34 -23.58
C THR A 205 20.49 17.03 -24.71
N MET A 206 19.17 16.91 -24.66
CA MET A 206 18.27 17.40 -25.70
C MET A 206 17.95 18.88 -25.48
N THR A 207 18.53 19.76 -26.30
CA THR A 207 18.18 21.19 -26.37
C THR A 207 17.01 21.43 -27.33
N ALA A 208 16.44 22.65 -27.32
CA ALA A 208 15.37 23.01 -28.24
C ALA A 208 15.83 22.94 -29.72
N GLN A 209 17.02 23.47 -30.03
CA GLN A 209 17.60 23.44 -31.37
C GLN A 209 17.83 22.00 -31.86
N ARG A 210 18.44 21.16 -31.01
CA ARG A 210 18.62 19.72 -31.31
C ARG A 210 17.28 19.01 -31.49
N TYR A 211 16.26 19.37 -30.73
CA TYR A 211 14.94 18.78 -30.94
C TYR A 211 14.36 19.13 -32.31
N VAL A 212 14.61 20.33 -32.83
CA VAL A 212 14.20 20.70 -34.20
C VAL A 212 14.98 19.87 -35.23
N HIS A 213 16.31 19.90 -35.14
CA HIS A 213 17.20 19.30 -36.12
C HIS A 213 17.22 17.77 -36.08
N ASP A 214 17.26 17.18 -34.89
CA ASP A 214 17.45 15.74 -34.70
C ASP A 214 16.11 14.98 -34.61
N ILE A 215 14.99 15.66 -34.31
CA ILE A 215 13.68 15.01 -34.12
C ILE A 215 12.62 15.54 -35.07
N LEU A 216 12.35 16.85 -35.08
CA LEU A 216 11.22 17.38 -35.85
C LEU A 216 11.43 17.25 -37.36
N GLN A 217 12.54 17.75 -37.86
CA GLN A 217 12.86 17.76 -39.29
C GLN A 217 12.97 16.34 -39.89
N PRO A 218 13.77 15.40 -39.33
CA PRO A 218 13.97 14.09 -39.94
C PRO A 218 12.86 13.08 -39.65
N HIS A 219 12.06 13.26 -38.60
CA HIS A 219 11.12 12.23 -38.16
C HIS A 219 9.66 12.68 -38.06
N VAL A 220 9.39 13.87 -37.54
CA VAL A 220 8.01 14.36 -37.40
C VAL A 220 7.46 14.87 -38.72
N LEU A 221 8.20 15.72 -39.45
CA LEU A 221 7.72 16.27 -40.72
C LEU A 221 7.41 15.18 -41.75
N PRO A 222 8.27 14.17 -41.99
CA PRO A 222 7.95 13.10 -42.93
C PRO A 222 6.79 12.22 -42.46
N LEU A 223 6.59 12.08 -41.16
CA LEU A 223 5.43 11.35 -40.61
C LEU A 223 4.13 12.12 -40.85
N MET A 224 4.13 13.44 -40.67
CA MET A 224 2.97 14.29 -40.93
C MET A 224 2.60 14.35 -42.41
N GLN A 225 3.59 14.40 -43.31
CA GLN A 225 3.35 14.35 -44.77
C GLN A 225 2.63 13.08 -45.20
N ARG A 226 2.91 11.94 -44.53
CA ARG A 226 2.22 10.66 -44.77
C ARG A 226 0.82 10.60 -44.16
N LEU A 227 0.47 11.56 -43.29
CA LEU A 227 -0.78 11.59 -42.54
C LEU A 227 -1.44 12.98 -42.68
N PRO A 228 -1.99 13.34 -43.84
CA PRO A 228 -2.42 14.70 -44.17
C PRO A 228 -3.56 15.25 -43.29
N ARG A 229 -4.29 14.38 -42.58
CA ARG A 229 -5.35 14.77 -41.63
C ARG A 229 -4.90 14.73 -40.17
N ALA A 230 -3.65 14.35 -39.91
CA ALA A 230 -3.18 14.17 -38.55
C ALA A 230 -2.68 15.47 -37.93
N PHE A 231 -2.92 15.63 -36.64
CA PHE A 231 -2.35 16.70 -35.84
C PHE A 231 -1.48 16.14 -34.72
N PHE A 232 -0.37 16.83 -34.47
CA PHE A 232 0.61 16.42 -33.49
C PHE A 232 0.17 16.84 -32.09
N ASN A 233 0.08 15.88 -31.18
CA ASN A 233 -0.21 16.13 -29.78
C ASN A 233 1.03 15.84 -28.95
N LYS A 234 1.51 16.84 -28.21
CA LYS A 234 2.46 16.62 -27.11
C LYS A 234 1.69 16.49 -25.80
N PRO A 235 1.88 15.40 -25.03
CA PRO A 235 1.25 15.29 -23.72
C PRO A 235 1.71 16.44 -22.82
N MET A 236 0.75 17.01 -22.10
CA MET A 236 0.92 18.12 -21.16
C MET A 236 1.82 17.70 -19.98
N LEU A 237 3.12 17.71 -20.20
CA LEU A 237 4.10 17.89 -19.14
C LEU A 237 5.02 19.05 -19.55
N GLY A 238 4.47 20.27 -19.43
CA GLY A 238 5.30 21.46 -19.21
C GLY A 238 5.78 22.29 -20.39
N LEU A 239 5.26 22.16 -21.61
CA LEU A 239 5.48 23.17 -22.65
C LEU A 239 4.17 23.53 -23.34
N THR A 240 3.90 24.83 -23.33
CA THR A 240 2.65 25.50 -23.64
C THR A 240 2.14 25.20 -25.06
N ARG A 241 0.80 25.19 -25.19
CA ARG A 241 0.01 25.05 -26.42
C ARG A 241 0.33 26.08 -27.53
N GLN A 242 1.24 27.04 -27.29
CA GLN A 242 1.56 28.11 -28.24
C GLN A 242 2.53 27.68 -29.35
N VAL A 243 3.41 26.70 -29.08
CA VAL A 243 4.53 26.39 -30.00
C VAL A 243 4.08 25.49 -31.17
N CYS A 244 3.14 24.56 -30.96
CA CYS A 244 2.81 23.59 -32.01
C CYS A 244 1.89 24.14 -33.12
N ARG A 245 1.16 25.24 -32.89
CA ARG A 245 0.40 25.91 -33.96
C ARG A 245 1.19 26.99 -34.69
N LYS A 246 2.08 27.71 -34.01
CA LYS A 246 2.85 28.79 -34.65
C LYS A 246 4.13 28.31 -35.34
N THR A 247 4.83 27.30 -34.83
CA THR A 247 6.13 26.88 -35.41
C THR A 247 6.00 26.05 -36.68
N VAL A 248 4.86 25.40 -36.93
CA VAL A 248 4.63 24.68 -38.20
C VAL A 248 4.16 25.63 -39.31
N SER A 249 3.47 26.72 -38.97
CA SER A 249 3.03 27.73 -39.93
C SER A 249 4.10 28.79 -40.26
N THR A 250 5.24 28.78 -39.58
CA THR A 250 6.39 29.66 -39.89
C THR A 250 7.55 28.89 -40.53
N LEU A 251 7.37 27.60 -40.81
CA LEU A 251 8.29 26.77 -41.60
C LEU A 251 7.71 26.45 -43.00
N PHE A 252 6.59 27.08 -43.35
CA PHE A 252 6.03 27.20 -44.69
C PHE A 252 5.59 28.64 -44.90
#